data_AF-A0AAD1XV86-F1
#
_entry.id   AF-A0AAD1XV86-F1
#
_cell.length_a   1.000
_cell.length_b   1.000
_cell.length_c   1.000
_cell.angle_alpha   90.00
_cell.angle_beta   90.00
_cell.angle_gamma   90.00
#
_symmetry.space_group_name_H-M   'P 1'
#
loop_
_entity.id
_entity.type
_entity.pdbx_description
1 polymer ?
#
loop_
_entity_poly.entity_id
_entity_poly.type
_entity_poly.pdbx_seq_one_letter_code
_entity_poly.pdbx_strand_id
1 'polypeptide(L)'
;MKNTTDAVSILEYAEAYTVFKGNIKVQGICLTNIGHIHYKLKDYQKAAKNYEEASKCAYALFRSPDVPQDRVQEYIKLCSKRKYYASVCKYMHLKSKEGKPTEEEILEVYKQIEKTIRLIKKSFNNLADDILIMLNLISSKCLLMTRRLISAERDLHIAVKIFRNKKELAQQKRALIPIIPNCILKQRIILQKALVLIDFKKKKRAAYLLTSLLKVGKFYDPATRKEALQVLTRLLTFTPEGNLMDKYEELNNITEMSQLFNPEKNKNVILLVDSTDGDYFMTKTNLCCEIFDNLNSKDYVSLLSMSEKVKIVFSMANKTQNTVQLYNQLQCLEPSPSRKIPLMKGIFNAIEDMKTQCTSNLRRNNFHWIICIVSTSETSNFYPKICRKIEKDMKEYKIGFLFITVGNSHPKKFQELYKSVDFNNSTIFLNIESSFIQRLQTKGGRGRAFSIPKPSQSTTPQISAGAQQLRSLLKNMSNVEVGVEDLVYEKF
;
A
#
# COMPACT_ATOMS: atom_id res chain seq x y z
N MET A 1 14.87 7.13 10.89
CA MET A 1 14.84 8.51 11.41
C MET A 1 13.38 8.90 11.62
N LYS A 2 13.00 9.45 12.79
CA LYS A 2 11.68 10.07 12.97
C LYS A 2 11.59 11.25 12.00
N ASN A 3 10.50 11.38 11.24
CA ASN A 3 10.33 12.49 10.29
C ASN A 3 10.43 13.82 11.04
N THR A 4 11.48 14.60 10.77
CA THR A 4 11.69 15.93 11.36
C THR A 4 10.49 16.86 11.10
N THR A 5 9.82 16.69 9.95
CA THR A 5 8.59 17.41 9.57
C THR A 5 7.41 17.17 10.52
N ASP A 6 7.23 15.94 11.02
CA ASP A 6 6.12 15.61 11.91
C ASP A 6 6.37 16.22 13.32
N ALA A 7 7.62 16.32 13.77
CA ALA A 7 7.97 16.97 15.03
C ALA A 7 7.78 18.50 14.98
N VAL A 8 8.21 19.13 13.88
CA VAL A 8 8.00 20.58 13.65
C VAL A 8 6.50 20.91 13.64
N SER A 9 5.70 20.10 12.93
CA SER A 9 4.24 20.30 12.89
C SER A 9 3.60 20.23 14.29
N ILE A 10 4.07 19.35 15.17
CA ILE A 10 3.56 19.28 16.55
C ILE A 10 3.87 20.57 17.31
N LEU A 11 5.08 21.11 17.17
CA LEU A 11 5.48 22.36 17.81
C LEU A 11 4.64 23.54 17.31
N GLU A 12 4.42 23.65 15.99
CA GLU A 12 3.60 24.70 15.39
C GLU A 12 2.15 24.67 15.91
N TYR A 13 1.53 23.48 15.99
CA TYR A 13 0.17 23.37 16.54
C TYR A 13 0.12 23.62 18.06
N ALA A 14 1.17 23.27 18.79
CA ALA A 14 1.28 23.54 20.23
C ALA A 14 1.42 25.05 20.49
N GLU A 15 2.24 25.74 19.70
CA GLU A 15 2.36 27.20 19.75
C GLU A 15 1.02 27.86 19.40
N ALA A 16 0.37 27.47 18.31
CA ALA A 16 -0.96 27.97 17.96
C ALA A 16 -1.99 27.72 19.09
N TYR A 17 -1.95 26.57 19.75
CA TYR A 17 -2.81 26.29 20.91
C TYR A 17 -2.61 27.31 22.05
N THR A 18 -1.37 27.75 22.29
CA THR A 18 -1.05 28.76 23.30
C THR A 18 -1.45 30.18 22.89
N VAL A 19 -1.21 30.56 21.63
CA VAL A 19 -1.57 31.89 21.09
C VAL A 19 -3.09 32.09 21.13
N PHE A 20 -3.86 31.07 20.79
CA PHE A 20 -5.32 31.13 20.77
C PHE A 20 -5.97 30.70 22.10
N LYS A 21 -5.30 30.92 23.24
CA LYS A 21 -5.86 30.63 24.56
C LYS A 21 -7.17 31.39 24.77
N GLY A 22 -8.23 30.67 25.14
CA GLY A 22 -9.58 31.20 25.26
C GLY A 22 -10.47 30.96 24.03
N ASN A 23 -9.89 30.71 22.85
CA ASN A 23 -10.65 30.26 21.68
C ASN A 23 -10.77 28.73 21.65
N ILE A 24 -11.78 28.22 22.35
CA ILE A 24 -12.04 26.77 22.53
C ILE A 24 -12.12 26.02 21.19
N LYS A 25 -12.66 26.66 20.15
CA LYS A 25 -12.79 26.06 18.81
C LYS A 25 -11.42 25.81 18.19
N VAL A 26 -10.57 26.84 18.16
CA VAL A 26 -9.21 26.73 17.60
C VAL A 26 -8.37 25.75 18.41
N GLN A 27 -8.43 25.82 19.73
CA GLN A 27 -7.75 24.88 20.62
C GLN A 27 -8.14 23.43 20.33
N GLY A 28 -9.43 23.15 20.16
CA GLY A 28 -9.89 21.81 19.80
C GLY A 28 -9.37 21.34 18.43
N ILE A 29 -9.19 22.24 17.46
CA ILE A 29 -8.63 21.91 16.14
C ILE A 29 -7.14 21.55 16.27
N CYS A 30 -6.36 22.36 16.97
CA CYS A 30 -4.94 22.08 17.21
C CYS A 30 -4.75 20.72 17.89
N LEU A 31 -5.51 20.44 18.95
CA LEU A 31 -5.46 19.16 19.66
C LEU A 31 -5.83 17.98 18.75
N THR A 32 -6.84 18.12 17.89
CA THR A 32 -7.16 17.07 16.89
C THR A 32 -5.96 16.80 15.98
N ASN A 33 -5.29 17.84 15.48
CA ASN A 33 -4.18 17.71 14.54
C ASN A 33 -2.95 17.10 15.20
N ILE A 34 -2.61 17.54 16.41
CA ILE A 34 -1.55 16.94 17.23
C ILE A 34 -1.86 15.45 17.47
N GLY A 35 -3.12 15.11 17.78
CA GLY A 35 -3.58 13.74 17.91
C GLY A 35 -3.37 12.91 16.63
N HIS A 36 -3.64 13.46 15.44
CA HIS A 36 -3.40 12.78 14.17
C HIS A 36 -1.91 12.52 13.93
N ILE A 37 -1.05 13.49 14.23
CA ILE A 37 0.40 13.35 14.04
C ILE A 37 0.95 12.28 14.99
N HIS A 38 0.58 12.32 16.27
CA HIS A 38 0.97 11.26 17.22
C HIS A 38 0.48 9.87 16.79
N TYR A 39 -0.76 9.77 16.27
CA TYR A 39 -1.28 8.51 15.74
C TYR A 39 -0.42 7.97 14.58
N LYS A 40 -0.02 8.85 13.64
CA LYS A 40 0.87 8.50 12.52
C LYS A 40 2.24 8.04 13.01
N LEU A 41 2.77 8.68 14.05
CA LEU A 41 4.03 8.31 14.72
C LEU A 41 3.90 7.07 15.62
N LYS A 42 2.73 6.44 15.70
CA LYS A 42 2.39 5.31 16.57
C LYS A 42 2.54 5.61 18.07
N ASP A 43 2.57 6.88 18.46
CA ASP A 43 2.49 7.30 19.86
C ASP A 43 1.01 7.37 20.28
N TYR A 44 0.40 6.20 20.36
CA TYR A 44 -1.04 6.07 20.54
C TYR A 44 -1.53 6.60 21.88
N GLN A 45 -0.70 6.58 22.92
CA GLN A 45 -1.05 7.12 24.23
C GLN A 45 -1.19 8.65 24.18
N LYS A 46 -0.23 9.36 23.59
CA LYS A 46 -0.35 10.82 23.42
C LYS A 46 -1.45 11.19 22.44
N ALA A 47 -1.65 10.41 21.38
CA ALA A 47 -2.77 10.62 20.46
C ALA A 47 -4.10 10.55 21.20
N ALA A 48 -4.32 9.51 22.03
CA ALA A 48 -5.53 9.36 22.82
C ALA A 48 -5.78 10.57 23.72
N LYS A 49 -4.77 11.01 24.49
CA LYS A 49 -4.86 12.17 25.38
C LYS A 49 -5.29 13.45 24.63
N ASN A 50 -4.67 13.73 23.49
CA ASN A 50 -5.00 14.89 22.66
C ASN A 50 -6.45 14.83 22.14
N TYR A 51 -6.92 13.67 21.69
CA TYR A 51 -8.32 13.53 21.26
C TYR A 51 -9.31 13.68 22.40
N GLU A 52 -8.97 13.23 23.62
CA GLU A 52 -9.81 13.41 24.79
C GLU A 52 -9.94 14.89 25.15
N GLU A 53 -8.83 15.63 25.20
CA GLU A 53 -8.84 17.07 25.42
C GLU A 53 -9.61 17.80 24.32
N ALA A 54 -9.39 17.43 23.05
CA ALA A 54 -10.15 17.99 21.93
C ALA A 54 -11.66 17.71 22.07
N SER A 55 -12.04 16.54 22.60
CA SER A 55 -13.44 16.18 22.83
C SER A 55 -14.08 17.03 23.93
N LYS A 56 -13.30 17.42 24.97
CA LYS A 56 -13.74 18.37 26.00
C LYS A 56 -13.98 19.76 25.41
N CYS A 57 -13.13 20.23 24.49
CA CYS A 57 -13.36 21.48 23.77
C CYS A 57 -14.68 21.44 22.96
N ALA A 58 -14.92 20.36 22.20
CA ALA A 58 -16.20 20.20 21.48
C ALA A 58 -17.40 20.14 22.44
N TYR A 59 -17.21 19.52 23.61
CA TYR A 59 -18.24 19.45 24.64
C TYR A 59 -18.61 20.83 25.19
N ALA A 60 -17.61 21.64 25.52
CA ALA A 60 -17.81 23.00 25.99
C ALA A 60 -18.54 23.86 24.94
N LEU A 61 -18.18 23.72 23.66
CA LEU A 61 -18.83 24.46 22.56
C LEU A 61 -20.32 24.13 22.46
N PHE A 62 -20.72 22.86 22.46
CA PHE A 62 -22.15 22.54 22.31
C PHE A 62 -22.98 22.86 23.57
N ARG A 63 -22.33 23.02 24.73
CA ARG A 63 -22.97 23.47 25.98
C ARG A 63 -23.02 24.98 26.13
N SER A 64 -22.30 25.72 25.30
CA SER A 64 -22.27 27.18 25.37
C SER A 64 -23.62 27.76 24.94
N PRO A 65 -24.21 28.68 25.72
CA PRO A 65 -25.45 29.35 25.33
C PRO A 65 -25.30 30.20 24.07
N ASP A 66 -24.07 30.64 23.76
CA ASP A 66 -23.78 31.51 22.61
C ASP A 66 -23.71 30.76 21.27
N VAL A 67 -23.77 29.42 21.29
CA VAL A 67 -23.69 28.63 20.07
C VAL A 67 -25.09 28.48 19.46
N PRO A 68 -25.28 28.88 18.19
CA PRO A 68 -26.55 28.68 17.48
C PRO A 68 -27.03 27.23 17.53
N GLN A 69 -28.34 27.04 17.74
CA GLN A 69 -28.95 25.72 17.93
C GLN A 69 -28.73 24.78 16.73
N ASP A 70 -28.64 25.32 15.51
CA ASP A 70 -28.31 24.58 14.28
C ASP A 70 -26.86 24.06 14.26
N ARG A 71 -25.93 24.75 14.92
CA ARG A 71 -24.52 24.36 15.06
C ARG A 71 -24.27 23.36 16.18
N VAL A 72 -25.15 23.27 17.18
CA VAL A 72 -25.03 22.32 18.30
C VAL A 72 -24.83 20.89 17.79
N GLN A 73 -25.60 20.48 16.77
CA GLN A 73 -25.48 19.13 16.18
C GLN A 73 -24.11 18.85 15.56
N GLU A 74 -23.48 19.87 14.95
CA GLU A 74 -22.12 19.75 14.39
C GLU A 74 -21.09 19.51 15.49
N TYR A 75 -21.19 20.24 16.61
CA TYR A 75 -20.26 20.10 17.73
C TYR A 75 -20.45 18.80 18.50
N ILE A 76 -21.69 18.33 18.66
CA ILE A 76 -21.94 16.99 19.19
C ILE A 76 -21.27 15.97 18.25
N LYS A 77 -21.46 16.05 16.92
CA LYS A 77 -20.82 15.13 15.95
C LYS A 77 -19.31 15.13 16.08
N LEU A 78 -18.72 16.32 16.21
CA LEU A 78 -17.28 16.49 16.38
C LEU A 78 -16.79 15.87 17.70
N CYS A 79 -17.53 16.07 18.80
CA CYS A 79 -17.24 15.46 20.10
C CYS A 79 -17.22 13.92 20.00
N SER A 80 -18.23 13.34 19.37
CA SER A 80 -18.34 11.88 19.16
C SER A 80 -17.21 11.33 18.30
N LYS A 81 -16.85 12.02 17.23
CA LYS A 81 -15.72 11.66 16.36
C LYS A 81 -14.40 11.65 17.13
N ARG A 82 -14.17 12.66 17.98
CA ARG A 82 -12.96 12.76 18.81
C ARG A 82 -12.91 11.67 19.88
N LYS A 83 -14.03 11.38 20.55
CA LYS A 83 -14.12 10.24 21.50
C LYS A 83 -13.87 8.90 20.82
N TYR A 84 -14.38 8.72 19.61
CA TYR A 84 -14.06 7.56 18.80
C TYR A 84 -12.56 7.43 18.54
N TYR A 85 -11.89 8.50 18.10
CA TYR A 85 -10.45 8.47 17.88
C TYR A 85 -9.66 8.19 19.15
N ALA A 86 -10.05 8.76 20.29
CA ALA A 86 -9.45 8.44 21.58
C ALA A 86 -9.56 6.94 21.89
N SER A 87 -10.76 6.36 21.76
CA SER A 87 -10.99 4.93 21.98
C SER A 87 -10.18 4.03 21.03
N VAL A 88 -10.09 4.40 19.75
CA VAL A 88 -9.24 3.70 18.77
C VAL A 88 -7.78 3.74 19.20
N CYS A 89 -7.28 4.91 19.61
CA CYS A 89 -5.89 5.06 20.03
C CYS A 89 -5.58 4.22 21.28
N LYS A 90 -6.48 4.17 22.27
CA LYS A 90 -6.31 3.32 23.45
C LYS A 90 -6.24 1.84 23.09
N TYR A 91 -7.14 1.38 22.21
CA TYR A 91 -7.09 0.02 21.68
C TYR A 91 -5.79 -0.27 20.90
N MET A 92 -5.34 0.67 20.06
CA MET A 92 -4.10 0.51 19.30
C MET A 92 -2.86 0.50 20.20
N HIS A 93 -2.84 1.32 21.25
CA HIS A 93 -1.79 1.31 22.28
C HIS A 93 -1.68 -0.07 22.93
N LEU A 94 -2.82 -0.61 23.38
CA LEU A 94 -2.94 -1.94 23.97
C LEU A 94 -2.42 -3.04 23.02
N LYS A 95 -2.79 -2.97 21.74
CA LYS A 95 -2.34 -3.91 20.70
C LYS A 95 -0.84 -3.80 20.40
N SER A 96 -0.25 -2.62 20.57
CA SER A 96 1.16 -2.34 20.27
C SER A 96 2.12 -2.56 21.45
N LYS A 97 1.60 -2.77 22.66
CA LYS A 97 2.41 -2.96 23.87
C LYS A 97 3.31 -4.19 23.69
N GLU A 98 4.57 -4.07 24.09
CA GLU A 98 5.47 -5.23 24.12
C GLU A 98 4.96 -6.20 25.20
N GLY A 99 4.65 -7.43 24.80
CA GLY A 99 3.98 -8.41 25.65
C GLY A 99 2.48 -8.55 25.37
N LYS A 100 1.84 -9.52 26.02
CA LYS A 100 0.38 -9.69 25.94
C LYS A 100 -0.27 -8.72 26.94
N PRO A 101 -1.21 -7.85 26.51
CA PRO A 101 -1.95 -6.99 27.43
C PRO A 101 -2.71 -7.84 28.46
N THR A 102 -2.86 -7.33 29.68
CA THR A 102 -3.61 -8.04 30.72
C THR A 102 -5.11 -8.01 30.41
N GLU A 103 -5.87 -8.98 30.94
CA GLU A 103 -7.33 -8.98 30.79
C GLU A 103 -7.95 -7.68 31.34
N GLU A 104 -7.45 -7.19 32.47
CA GLU A 104 -7.92 -5.97 33.12
C GLU A 104 -7.74 -4.72 32.22
N GLU A 105 -6.57 -4.58 31.58
CA GLU A 105 -6.30 -3.48 30.64
C GLU A 105 -7.27 -3.53 29.44
N ILE A 106 -7.52 -4.73 28.90
CA ILE A 106 -8.47 -4.91 27.80
C ILE A 106 -9.89 -4.53 28.24
N LEU A 107 -10.31 -4.96 29.44
CA LEU A 107 -11.64 -4.66 29.97
C LEU A 107 -11.83 -3.19 30.30
N GLU A 108 -10.79 -2.48 30.71
CA GLU A 108 -10.85 -1.04 30.93
C GLU A 108 -11.13 -0.30 29.61
N VAL A 109 -10.37 -0.61 28.56
CA VAL A 109 -10.57 -0.04 27.22
C VAL A 109 -11.98 -0.38 26.70
N TYR A 110 -12.44 -1.61 26.90
CA TYR A 110 -13.81 -2.03 26.58
C TYR A 110 -14.88 -1.19 27.29
N LYS A 111 -14.77 -1.02 28.62
CA LYS A 111 -15.72 -0.21 29.41
C LYS A 111 -15.79 1.25 28.93
N GLN A 112 -14.64 1.82 28.56
CA GLN A 112 -14.58 3.18 28.01
C GLN A 112 -15.24 3.29 26.63
N ILE A 113 -15.03 2.28 25.76
CA ILE A 113 -15.71 2.17 24.46
C ILE A 113 -17.23 2.07 24.67
N GLU A 114 -17.68 1.22 25.58
CA GLU A 114 -19.10 1.03 25.87
C GLU A 114 -19.75 2.33 26.38
N LYS A 115 -19.10 3.04 27.31
CA LYS A 115 -19.53 4.36 27.77
C LYS A 115 -19.66 5.33 26.60
N THR A 116 -18.70 5.31 25.67
CA THR A 116 -18.72 6.15 24.47
C THR A 116 -19.89 5.78 23.54
N ILE A 117 -20.14 4.49 23.30
CA ILE A 117 -21.28 4.00 22.52
C ILE A 117 -22.60 4.50 23.12
N ARG A 118 -22.80 4.35 24.43
CA ARG A 118 -24.02 4.79 25.12
C ARG A 118 -24.25 6.29 24.98
N LEU A 119 -23.19 7.09 25.14
CA LEU A 119 -23.25 8.54 24.96
C LEU A 119 -23.63 8.92 23.52
N ILE A 120 -23.01 8.28 22.53
CA ILE A 120 -23.29 8.53 21.12
C ILE A 120 -24.73 8.12 20.79
N LYS A 121 -25.20 6.94 21.21
CA LYS A 121 -26.58 6.49 20.95
C LYS A 121 -27.64 7.48 21.48
N LYS A 122 -27.40 8.08 22.65
CA LYS A 122 -28.32 9.08 23.24
C LYS A 122 -28.36 10.39 22.45
N SER A 123 -27.30 10.70 21.70
CA SER A 123 -27.12 12.03 21.10
C SER A 123 -27.41 12.09 19.60
N PHE A 124 -27.56 10.96 18.89
CA PHE A 124 -27.76 10.97 17.42
C PHE A 124 -28.78 9.95 16.95
N ASN A 125 -29.65 10.40 16.05
CA ASN A 125 -30.67 9.52 15.46
C ASN A 125 -30.22 8.75 14.21
N ASN A 126 -29.09 9.07 13.55
CA ASN A 126 -28.52 8.32 12.40
C ASN A 126 -27.07 8.73 12.01
N LEU A 127 -26.63 9.95 12.36
CA LEU A 127 -25.37 10.52 11.88
C LEU A 127 -24.10 9.84 12.42
N ALA A 128 -24.27 8.95 13.40
CA ALA A 128 -23.18 8.30 14.11
C ALA A 128 -23.07 6.79 13.81
N ASP A 129 -23.86 6.25 12.87
CA ASP A 129 -23.89 4.82 12.58
C ASP A 129 -22.50 4.27 12.20
N ASP A 130 -21.72 5.02 11.42
CA ASP A 130 -20.34 4.63 11.06
C ASP A 130 -19.44 4.49 12.28
N ILE A 131 -19.58 5.44 13.21
CA ILE A 131 -18.81 5.46 14.45
C ILE A 131 -19.28 4.32 15.36
N LEU A 132 -20.58 4.10 15.46
CA LEU A 132 -21.16 3.02 16.25
C LEU A 132 -20.74 1.65 15.72
N ILE A 133 -20.78 1.44 14.41
CA ILE A 133 -20.29 0.21 13.77
C ILE A 133 -18.83 0.00 14.15
N MET A 134 -17.96 1.00 13.96
CA MET A 134 -16.54 0.88 14.27
C MET A 134 -16.27 0.63 15.76
N LEU A 135 -16.98 1.30 16.67
CA LEU A 135 -16.84 1.08 18.11
C LEU A 135 -17.28 -0.34 18.50
N ASN A 136 -18.39 -0.86 17.96
CA ASN A 136 -18.83 -2.23 18.21
C ASN A 136 -17.84 -3.26 17.61
N LEU A 137 -17.20 -2.97 16.47
CA LEU A 137 -16.14 -3.83 15.93
C LEU A 137 -14.90 -3.87 16.84
N ILE A 138 -14.47 -2.72 17.38
CA ILE A 138 -13.35 -2.67 18.34
C ILE A 138 -13.73 -3.38 19.63
N SER A 139 -14.95 -3.15 20.13
CA SER A 139 -15.54 -3.81 21.30
C SER A 139 -15.49 -5.34 21.15
N SER A 140 -15.95 -5.85 19.99
CA SER A 140 -15.87 -7.27 19.63
C SER A 140 -14.43 -7.78 19.62
N LYS A 141 -13.46 -7.03 19.06
CA LYS A 141 -12.02 -7.40 19.09
C LYS A 141 -11.49 -7.50 20.51
N CYS A 142 -11.77 -6.54 21.38
CA CYS A 142 -11.36 -6.59 22.79
C CYS A 142 -11.92 -7.85 23.49
N LEU A 143 -13.20 -8.16 23.28
CA LEU A 143 -13.84 -9.32 23.88
C LEU A 143 -13.30 -10.66 23.36
N LEU A 144 -12.88 -10.74 22.09
CA LEU A 144 -12.17 -11.91 21.58
C LEU A 144 -10.81 -12.09 22.26
N MET A 145 -10.06 -11.02 22.50
CA MET A 145 -8.78 -11.09 23.22
C MET A 145 -8.93 -11.63 24.64
N THR A 146 -10.06 -11.37 25.29
CA THR A 146 -10.40 -11.92 26.62
C THR A 146 -11.22 -13.22 26.56
N ARG A 147 -11.32 -13.88 25.39
CA ARG A 147 -12.10 -15.12 25.18
C ARG A 147 -13.60 -15.05 25.54
N ARG A 148 -14.21 -13.86 25.55
CA ARG A 148 -15.65 -13.65 25.81
C ARG A 148 -16.46 -13.74 24.51
N LEU A 149 -16.47 -14.94 23.92
CA LEU A 149 -16.93 -15.17 22.54
C LEU A 149 -18.40 -14.75 22.29
N ILE A 150 -19.31 -15.08 23.20
CA ILE A 150 -20.74 -14.73 23.07
C ILE A 150 -20.94 -13.22 23.06
N SER A 151 -20.23 -12.51 23.94
CA SER A 151 -20.29 -11.03 23.99
C SER A 151 -19.69 -10.43 22.72
N ALA A 152 -18.58 -11.00 22.23
CA ALA A 152 -17.94 -10.53 21.01
C ALA A 152 -18.85 -10.71 19.78
N GLU A 153 -19.57 -11.82 19.70
CA GLU A 153 -20.56 -12.09 18.64
C GLU A 153 -21.76 -11.15 18.74
N ARG A 154 -22.26 -10.89 19.96
CA ARG A 154 -23.34 -9.92 20.19
C ARG A 154 -22.98 -8.53 19.69
N ASP A 155 -21.80 -8.02 20.04
CA ASP A 155 -21.36 -6.69 19.63
C ASP A 155 -21.16 -6.62 18.10
N LEU A 156 -20.63 -7.70 17.48
CA LEU A 156 -20.57 -7.83 16.03
C LEU A 156 -21.97 -7.84 15.39
N HIS A 157 -22.92 -8.56 15.98
CA HIS A 157 -24.30 -8.62 15.48
C HIS A 157 -24.95 -7.23 15.49
N ILE A 158 -24.75 -6.45 16.56
CA ILE A 158 -25.19 -5.06 16.64
C ILE A 158 -24.58 -4.23 15.50
N ALA A 159 -23.28 -4.35 15.23
CA ALA A 159 -22.62 -3.65 14.12
C ALA A 159 -23.23 -4.03 12.75
N VAL A 160 -23.49 -5.32 12.52
CA VAL A 160 -24.13 -5.81 11.29
C VAL A 160 -25.55 -5.25 11.14
N LYS A 161 -26.34 -5.23 12.22
CA LYS A 161 -27.71 -4.70 12.22
C LYS A 161 -27.72 -3.22 11.85
N ILE A 162 -26.86 -2.40 12.48
CA ILE A 162 -26.73 -0.97 12.16
C ILE A 162 -26.33 -0.79 10.68
N PHE A 163 -25.35 -1.56 10.18
CA PHE A 163 -24.90 -1.47 8.80
C PHE A 163 -26.00 -1.79 7.78
N ARG A 164 -26.86 -2.78 8.06
CA ARG A 164 -28.00 -3.14 7.19
C ARG A 164 -29.03 -2.01 7.13
N ASN A 165 -29.48 -1.53 8.29
CA ASN A 165 -30.44 -0.43 8.38
C ASN A 165 -29.92 0.84 7.67
N LYS A 166 -28.61 1.13 7.80
CA LYS A 166 -27.97 2.24 7.10
C LYS A 166 -28.03 2.09 5.57
N LYS A 167 -27.85 0.88 5.04
CA LYS A 167 -27.90 0.62 3.58
C LYS A 167 -29.28 0.90 3.02
N GLU A 168 -30.33 0.52 3.74
CA GLU A 168 -31.73 0.78 3.38
C GLU A 168 -32.01 2.29 3.35
N LEU A 169 -31.55 3.03 4.37
CA LEU A 169 -31.69 4.50 4.43
C LEU A 169 -30.92 5.22 3.31
N ALA A 170 -29.73 4.75 2.96
CA ALA A 170 -28.92 5.33 1.89
C ALA A 170 -29.53 5.14 0.50
N GLN A 171 -30.35 4.10 0.29
CA GLN A 171 -31.10 3.90 -0.95
C GLN A 171 -32.33 4.84 -1.03
N GLN A 172 -32.85 5.30 0.11
CA GLN A 172 -34.07 6.10 0.19
C GLN A 172 -33.83 7.62 0.19
N LYS A 173 -32.61 8.11 0.48
CA LYS A 173 -32.30 9.54 0.58
C LYS A 173 -30.96 9.86 -0.08
N ARG A 174 -30.81 11.09 -0.62
CA ARG A 174 -29.50 11.73 -0.94
C ARG A 174 -28.74 12.02 0.37
N ALA A 175 -28.38 10.96 1.09
CA ALA A 175 -27.87 11.04 2.44
C ALA A 175 -26.45 11.63 2.48
N LEU A 176 -26.16 12.33 3.58
CA LEU A 176 -24.86 12.87 3.94
C LEU A 176 -23.73 11.86 3.66
N ILE A 177 -22.63 12.34 3.08
CA ILE A 177 -21.45 11.55 2.73
C ILE A 177 -21.02 10.74 3.97
N PRO A 178 -20.95 9.40 3.88
CA PRO A 178 -20.57 8.57 5.01
C PRO A 178 -19.15 8.91 5.45
N ILE A 179 -18.90 8.89 6.77
CA ILE A 179 -17.57 9.16 7.32
C ILE A 179 -16.58 8.09 6.84
N ILE A 180 -17.07 6.85 6.71
CA ILE A 180 -16.32 5.72 6.19
C ILE A 180 -17.11 5.11 5.02
N PRO A 181 -16.49 4.93 3.84
CA PRO A 181 -17.15 4.26 2.72
C PRO A 181 -17.77 2.91 3.11
N ASN A 182 -19.01 2.65 2.67
CA ASN A 182 -19.74 1.43 3.03
C ASN A 182 -19.00 0.14 2.62
N CYS A 183 -18.25 0.16 1.53
CA CYS A 183 -17.40 -0.96 1.10
C CYS A 183 -16.31 -1.29 2.13
N ILE A 184 -15.68 -0.28 2.72
CA ILE A 184 -14.65 -0.45 3.76
C ILE A 184 -15.28 -0.99 5.05
N LEU A 185 -16.44 -0.46 5.46
CA LEU A 185 -17.17 -0.99 6.62
C LEU A 185 -17.56 -2.45 6.42
N LYS A 186 -18.07 -2.81 5.24
CA LYS A 186 -18.41 -4.20 4.88
C LYS A 186 -17.18 -5.12 5.01
N GLN A 187 -16.02 -4.72 4.49
CA GLN A 187 -14.78 -5.50 4.60
C GLN A 187 -14.39 -5.71 6.06
N ARG A 188 -14.42 -4.67 6.89
CA ARG A 188 -14.10 -4.77 8.33
C ARG A 188 -15.06 -5.68 9.10
N ILE A 189 -16.36 -5.61 8.78
CA ILE A 189 -17.38 -6.52 9.34
C ILE A 189 -17.09 -7.98 8.93
N ILE A 190 -16.77 -8.24 7.66
CA ILE A 190 -16.47 -9.59 7.17
C ILE A 190 -15.23 -10.14 7.87
N LEU A 191 -14.15 -9.34 7.97
CA LEU A 191 -12.94 -9.73 8.69
C LEU A 191 -13.26 -10.07 10.15
N GLN A 192 -14.00 -9.20 10.85
CA GLN A 192 -14.35 -9.44 12.26
C GLN A 192 -15.21 -10.69 12.43
N LYS A 193 -16.16 -10.93 11.52
CA LYS A 193 -16.96 -12.15 11.51
C LYS A 193 -16.11 -13.40 11.29
N ALA A 194 -15.13 -13.34 10.40
CA ALA A 194 -14.20 -14.44 10.22
C ALA A 194 -13.41 -14.72 11.51
N LEU A 195 -12.89 -13.69 12.18
CA LEU A 195 -12.17 -13.84 13.46
C LEU A 195 -13.04 -14.52 14.53
N VAL A 196 -14.29 -14.07 14.72
CA VAL A 196 -15.23 -14.70 15.65
C VAL A 196 -15.46 -16.18 15.29
N LEU A 197 -15.64 -16.50 14.01
CA LEU A 197 -15.85 -17.88 13.56
C LEU A 197 -14.64 -18.79 13.80
N ILE A 198 -13.42 -18.25 13.73
CA ILE A 198 -12.19 -19.00 14.04
C ILE A 198 -12.20 -19.46 15.49
N ASP A 199 -12.53 -18.56 16.42
CA ASP A 199 -12.61 -18.88 17.85
C ASP A 199 -13.75 -19.87 18.17
N PHE A 200 -14.85 -19.84 17.41
CA PHE A 200 -15.89 -20.87 17.45
C PHE A 200 -15.51 -22.18 16.74
N LYS A 201 -14.25 -22.37 16.35
CA LYS A 201 -13.73 -23.54 15.61
C LYS A 201 -14.42 -23.77 14.24
N LYS A 202 -15.09 -22.77 13.67
CA LYS A 202 -15.76 -22.82 12.35
C LYS A 202 -14.80 -22.38 11.23
N LYS A 203 -13.61 -22.99 11.18
CA LYS A 203 -12.48 -22.60 10.30
C LYS A 203 -12.85 -22.52 8.82
N LYS A 204 -13.57 -23.53 8.29
CA LYS A 204 -14.00 -23.58 6.88
C LYS A 204 -14.81 -22.34 6.46
N ARG A 205 -15.77 -21.94 7.30
CA ARG A 205 -16.61 -20.77 7.05
C ARG A 205 -15.82 -19.47 7.18
N ALA A 206 -14.88 -19.40 8.12
CA ALA A 206 -13.99 -18.26 8.26
C ALA A 206 -13.09 -18.08 7.02
N ALA A 207 -12.48 -19.17 6.53
CA ALA A 207 -11.65 -19.15 5.34
C ALA A 207 -12.43 -18.64 4.11
N TYR A 208 -13.65 -19.15 3.89
CA TYR A 208 -14.52 -18.67 2.82
C TYR A 208 -14.80 -17.16 2.91
N LEU A 209 -15.10 -16.65 4.11
CA LEU A 209 -15.32 -15.21 4.31
C LEU A 209 -14.06 -14.39 4.01
N LEU A 210 -12.89 -14.85 4.44
CA LEU A 210 -11.61 -14.16 4.17
C LEU A 210 -11.29 -14.16 2.68
N THR A 211 -11.48 -15.27 1.98
CA THR A 211 -11.33 -15.35 0.53
C THR A 211 -12.28 -14.39 -0.18
N SER A 212 -13.56 -14.37 0.19
CA SER A 212 -14.55 -13.46 -0.41
C SER A 212 -14.20 -11.98 -0.15
N LEU A 213 -13.63 -11.66 1.02
CA LEU A 213 -13.15 -10.31 1.33
C LEU A 213 -12.00 -9.89 0.41
N LEU A 214 -11.06 -10.80 0.15
CA LEU A 214 -9.90 -10.54 -0.70
C LEU A 214 -10.28 -10.38 -2.18
N LYS A 215 -11.36 -11.04 -2.63
CA LYS A 215 -11.89 -10.93 -4.01
C LYS A 215 -12.58 -9.59 -4.32
N VAL A 216 -12.89 -8.73 -3.33
CA VAL A 216 -13.63 -7.47 -3.57
C VAL A 216 -12.75 -6.40 -4.27
N GLY A 217 -13.03 -6.11 -5.55
CA GLY A 217 -12.06 -5.52 -6.50
C GLY A 217 -12.20 -4.07 -6.97
N LYS A 218 -12.80 -3.11 -6.22
CA LYS A 218 -12.77 -1.68 -6.64
C LYS A 218 -12.35 -0.68 -5.57
N PHE A 219 -12.75 -0.90 -4.33
CA PHE A 219 -12.36 -0.07 -3.19
C PHE A 219 -11.97 -0.99 -2.04
N TYR A 220 -10.75 -0.84 -1.52
CA TYR A 220 -10.26 -1.70 -0.44
C TYR A 220 -9.51 -0.93 0.63
N ASP A 221 -9.58 -1.44 1.86
CA ASP A 221 -8.77 -1.00 2.99
C ASP A 221 -7.52 -1.89 3.07
N PRO A 222 -6.32 -1.38 2.71
CA PRO A 222 -5.09 -2.17 2.67
C PRO A 222 -4.77 -2.86 4.00
N ALA A 223 -5.06 -2.18 5.12
CA ALA A 223 -4.83 -2.72 6.45
C ALA A 223 -5.73 -3.94 6.72
N THR A 224 -7.01 -3.83 6.36
CA THR A 224 -7.98 -4.93 6.51
C THR A 224 -7.62 -6.12 5.62
N ARG A 225 -7.21 -5.89 4.36
CA ARG A 225 -6.76 -6.98 3.46
C ARG A 225 -5.50 -7.67 3.98
N LYS A 226 -4.50 -6.90 4.44
CA LYS A 226 -3.29 -7.45 5.05
C LYS A 226 -3.62 -8.33 6.25
N GLU A 227 -4.47 -7.85 7.17
CA GLU A 227 -4.91 -8.63 8.33
C GLU A 227 -5.69 -9.88 7.90
N ALA A 228 -6.62 -9.76 6.94
CA ALA A 228 -7.39 -10.89 6.42
C ALA A 228 -6.50 -11.98 5.81
N LEU A 229 -5.53 -11.58 5.00
CA LEU A 229 -4.56 -12.48 4.39
C LEU A 229 -3.71 -13.18 5.44
N GLN A 230 -3.16 -12.45 6.41
CA GLN A 230 -2.37 -13.04 7.50
C GLN A 230 -3.17 -14.08 8.30
N VAL A 231 -4.44 -13.77 8.60
CA VAL A 231 -5.35 -14.69 9.30
C VAL A 231 -5.64 -15.92 8.45
N LEU A 232 -5.90 -15.73 7.15
CA LEU A 232 -6.16 -16.83 6.22
C LEU A 232 -4.95 -17.73 6.06
N THR A 233 -3.75 -17.18 5.87
CA THR A 233 -2.51 -17.95 5.80
C THR A 233 -2.32 -18.81 7.05
N ARG A 234 -2.48 -18.23 8.26
CA ARG A 234 -2.39 -19.01 9.51
C ARG A 234 -3.44 -20.11 9.60
N LEU A 235 -4.67 -19.84 9.16
CA LEU A 235 -5.72 -20.86 9.15
C LEU A 235 -5.36 -22.06 8.27
N LEU A 236 -4.73 -21.81 7.12
CA LEU A 236 -4.38 -22.82 6.13
C LEU A 236 -3.11 -23.60 6.53
N THR A 237 -2.15 -22.97 7.18
CA THR A 237 -0.90 -23.63 7.60
C THR A 237 -1.02 -24.48 8.87
N PHE A 238 -2.00 -24.21 9.75
CA PHE A 238 -2.10 -24.81 11.09
C PHE A 238 -3.28 -25.79 11.26
N THR A 239 -3.84 -26.35 10.19
CA THR A 239 -4.87 -27.39 10.30
C THR A 239 -4.29 -28.79 10.17
N PRO A 240 -4.28 -29.60 11.26
CA PRO A 240 -3.80 -30.98 11.22
C PRO A 240 -4.74 -31.93 10.46
N GLU A 241 -5.97 -31.52 10.16
CA GLU A 241 -7.03 -32.30 9.51
C GLU A 241 -6.85 -32.45 7.97
N GLY A 242 -5.60 -32.38 7.50
CA GLY A 242 -5.26 -32.32 6.07
C GLY A 242 -5.15 -30.88 5.55
N ASN A 243 -4.32 -30.70 4.52
CA ASN A 243 -4.05 -29.40 3.93
C ASN A 243 -5.36 -28.85 3.33
N LEU A 244 -5.98 -27.84 3.97
CA LEU A 244 -7.19 -27.19 3.45
C LEU A 244 -6.99 -26.70 2.00
N MET A 245 -5.75 -26.47 1.61
CA MET A 245 -5.34 -26.14 0.24
C MET A 245 -5.79 -27.18 -0.78
N ASP A 246 -5.71 -28.47 -0.46
CA ASP A 246 -5.99 -29.56 -1.40
C ASP A 246 -7.50 -29.65 -1.75
N LYS A 247 -8.36 -29.06 -0.91
CA LYS A 247 -9.82 -29.05 -1.10
C LYS A 247 -10.34 -27.81 -1.82
N TYR A 248 -9.49 -26.84 -2.11
CA TYR A 248 -9.91 -25.58 -2.71
C TYR A 248 -8.86 -25.10 -3.71
N GLU A 249 -9.02 -25.46 -4.98
CA GLU A 249 -8.19 -24.96 -6.08
C GLU A 249 -8.12 -23.43 -6.10
N GLU A 250 -9.20 -22.74 -5.71
CA GLU A 250 -9.23 -21.28 -5.58
C GLU A 250 -8.23 -20.71 -4.56
N LEU A 251 -7.75 -21.51 -3.60
CA LEU A 251 -6.75 -21.09 -2.60
C LEU A 251 -5.32 -21.10 -3.15
N ASN A 252 -5.04 -21.81 -4.24
CA ASN A 252 -3.71 -21.78 -4.89
C ASN A 252 -3.40 -20.36 -5.38
N ASN A 253 -4.39 -19.69 -5.97
CA ASN A 253 -4.31 -18.27 -6.36
C ASN A 253 -4.13 -17.34 -5.14
N ILE A 254 -4.59 -17.75 -3.94
CA ILE A 254 -4.41 -16.98 -2.70
C ILE A 254 -2.98 -17.14 -2.17
N THR A 255 -2.33 -18.28 -2.38
CA THR A 255 -0.90 -18.43 -2.02
C THR A 255 -0.05 -17.50 -2.87
N GLU A 256 -0.34 -17.41 -4.16
CA GLU A 256 0.28 -16.43 -5.06
C GLU A 256 -0.03 -14.99 -4.61
N MET A 257 -1.30 -14.65 -4.31
CA MET A 257 -1.64 -13.35 -3.71
C MET A 257 -0.90 -13.11 -2.38
N SER A 258 -0.71 -14.12 -1.54
CA SER A 258 -0.03 -13.98 -0.26
C SER A 258 1.46 -13.65 -0.41
N GLN A 259 2.06 -14.15 -1.49
CA GLN A 259 3.43 -13.85 -1.89
C GLN A 259 3.54 -12.43 -2.48
N LEU A 260 2.53 -11.96 -3.21
CA LEU A 260 2.42 -10.60 -3.72
C LEU A 260 2.24 -9.57 -2.58
N PHE A 261 1.37 -9.87 -1.62
CA PHE A 261 1.09 -9.00 -0.47
C PHE A 261 2.10 -9.13 0.68
N ASN A 262 3.31 -9.63 0.43
CA ASN A 262 4.39 -9.61 1.43
C ASN A 262 5.30 -8.38 1.20
N PRO A 263 4.95 -7.19 1.74
CA PRO A 263 5.77 -5.98 1.62
C PRO A 263 7.11 -6.08 2.35
N GLU A 264 7.41 -7.23 2.97
CA GLU A 264 8.64 -7.46 3.74
C GLU A 264 9.66 -8.36 3.01
N LYS A 265 9.32 -8.94 1.85
CA LYS A 265 10.34 -9.62 1.04
C LYS A 265 11.17 -8.58 0.30
N ASN A 266 12.47 -8.55 0.62
CA ASN A 266 13.43 -7.73 -0.08
C ASN A 266 13.46 -8.12 -1.56
N LYS A 267 13.58 -7.13 -2.44
CA LYS A 267 13.78 -7.34 -3.86
C LYS A 267 15.27 -7.23 -4.19
N ASN A 268 15.74 -8.09 -5.09
CA ASN A 268 17.03 -7.95 -5.73
C ASN A 268 16.74 -7.42 -7.15
N VAL A 269 17.07 -6.15 -7.38
CA VAL A 269 16.74 -5.45 -8.62
C VAL A 269 18.03 -5.12 -9.38
N ILE A 270 18.13 -5.56 -10.63
CA ILE A 270 19.22 -5.16 -11.52
C ILE A 270 18.69 -4.15 -12.51
N LEU A 271 19.25 -2.94 -12.49
CA LEU A 271 19.04 -1.94 -13.51
C LEU A 271 20.07 -2.18 -14.62
N LEU A 272 19.61 -2.67 -15.77
CA LEU A 272 20.44 -2.92 -16.95
C LEU A 272 20.18 -1.80 -17.96
N VAL A 273 21.10 -0.86 -18.08
CA VAL A 273 20.87 0.42 -18.75
C VAL A 273 21.75 0.52 -19.99
N ASP A 274 21.14 0.77 -21.12
CA ASP A 274 21.84 1.14 -22.34
C ASP A 274 22.49 2.52 -22.21
N SER A 275 23.81 2.54 -22.26
CA SER A 275 24.67 3.72 -22.21
C SER A 275 25.13 4.21 -23.58
N THR A 276 24.63 3.64 -24.68
CA THR A 276 24.97 4.16 -26.00
C THR A 276 24.47 5.59 -26.18
N ASP A 277 25.30 6.37 -26.87
CA ASP A 277 25.14 7.80 -27.06
C ASP A 277 23.93 8.12 -27.94
N GLY A 278 23.16 9.12 -27.53
CA GLY A 278 21.95 9.55 -28.22
C GLY A 278 21.06 10.44 -27.35
N ASP A 279 20.08 11.09 -28.00
CA ASP A 279 19.17 12.09 -27.41
C ASP A 279 18.40 11.62 -26.16
N TYR A 280 18.39 10.31 -25.91
CA TYR A 280 17.65 9.68 -24.83
C TYR A 280 18.50 9.26 -23.63
N PHE A 281 19.83 9.48 -23.65
CA PHE A 281 20.71 9.06 -22.56
C PHE A 281 20.26 9.61 -21.20
N MET A 282 20.06 10.92 -21.09
CA MET A 282 19.57 11.57 -19.87
C MET A 282 18.20 11.04 -19.42
N THR A 283 17.34 10.67 -20.37
CA THR A 283 16.03 10.10 -20.05
C THR A 283 16.15 8.72 -19.44
N LYS A 284 17.03 7.86 -19.98
CA LYS A 284 17.31 6.53 -19.42
C LYS A 284 17.85 6.66 -17.98
N THR A 285 18.78 7.59 -17.75
CA THR A 285 19.33 7.87 -16.41
C THR A 285 18.27 8.38 -15.44
N ASN A 286 17.42 9.33 -15.86
CA ASN A 286 16.33 9.83 -15.04
C ASN A 286 15.31 8.74 -14.69
N LEU A 287 15.02 7.84 -15.62
CA LEU A 287 14.15 6.70 -15.40
C LEU A 287 14.76 5.74 -14.37
N CYS A 288 16.07 5.50 -14.41
CA CYS A 288 16.76 4.72 -13.38
C CYS A 288 16.60 5.35 -11.99
N CYS A 289 16.75 6.67 -11.89
CA CYS A 289 16.54 7.41 -10.64
C CYS A 289 15.09 7.25 -10.14
N GLU A 290 14.08 7.42 -10.99
CA GLU A 290 12.67 7.26 -10.58
C GLU A 290 12.36 5.83 -10.14
N ILE A 291 12.87 4.82 -10.85
CA ILE A 291 12.71 3.41 -10.45
C ILE A 291 13.38 3.18 -9.10
N PHE A 292 14.63 3.64 -8.95
CA PHE A 292 15.40 3.51 -7.74
C PHE A 292 14.69 4.16 -6.54
N ASP A 293 14.15 5.38 -6.69
CA ASP A 293 13.38 6.09 -5.66
C ASP A 293 12.18 5.28 -5.15
N ASN A 294 11.50 4.56 -6.04
CA ASN A 294 10.32 3.76 -5.72
C ASN A 294 10.64 2.39 -5.09
N LEU A 295 11.89 1.94 -5.07
CA LEU A 295 12.29 0.71 -4.37
C LEU A 295 12.18 0.85 -2.85
N ASN A 296 11.98 -0.26 -2.13
CA ASN A 296 11.98 -0.23 -0.67
C ASN A 296 13.39 -0.05 -0.13
N SER A 297 13.51 0.55 1.06
CA SER A 297 14.80 0.81 1.70
C SER A 297 15.64 -0.46 1.94
N LYS A 298 14.98 -1.61 2.13
CA LYS A 298 15.63 -2.92 2.34
C LYS A 298 16.01 -3.66 1.05
N ASP A 299 15.63 -3.14 -0.12
CA ASP A 299 15.93 -3.77 -1.40
C ASP A 299 17.43 -3.68 -1.73
N TYR A 300 17.91 -4.64 -2.52
CA TYR A 300 19.26 -4.69 -3.05
C TYR A 300 19.24 -4.33 -4.52
N VAL A 301 20.21 -3.52 -4.95
CA VAL A 301 20.25 -2.98 -6.32
C VAL A 301 21.61 -3.23 -6.96
N SER A 302 21.64 -3.69 -8.20
CA SER A 302 22.80 -3.60 -9.10
C SER A 302 22.51 -2.62 -10.22
N LEU A 303 23.57 -2.00 -10.76
CA LEU A 303 23.51 -1.22 -11.99
C LEU A 303 24.56 -1.72 -12.96
N LEU A 304 24.10 -2.14 -14.13
CA LEU A 304 24.92 -2.57 -15.25
C LEU A 304 24.71 -1.60 -16.39
N SER A 305 25.82 -1.06 -16.91
CA SER A 305 25.84 -0.19 -18.08
C SER A 305 26.19 -1.00 -19.32
N MET A 306 25.35 -0.94 -20.35
CA MET A 306 25.55 -1.60 -21.64
C MET A 306 26.02 -0.59 -22.67
N SER A 307 27.24 -0.76 -23.16
CA SER A 307 27.76 -0.09 -24.35
C SER A 307 28.32 -1.19 -25.27
N GLU A 308 29.44 -0.99 -25.95
CA GLU A 308 30.16 -2.10 -26.62
C GLU A 308 30.52 -3.24 -25.65
N LYS A 309 30.77 -2.89 -24.38
CA LYS A 309 30.99 -3.83 -23.28
C LYS A 309 29.94 -3.61 -22.20
N VAL A 310 29.64 -4.68 -21.46
CA VAL A 310 28.79 -4.60 -20.28
C VAL A 310 29.69 -4.32 -19.09
N LYS A 311 29.49 -3.17 -18.44
CA LYS A 311 30.22 -2.75 -17.25
C LYS A 311 29.29 -2.85 -16.04
N ILE A 312 29.67 -3.65 -15.04
CA ILE A 312 29.00 -3.63 -13.74
C ILE A 312 29.48 -2.37 -13.03
N VAL A 313 28.58 -1.40 -12.82
CA VAL A 313 28.90 -0.15 -12.12
C VAL A 313 28.93 -0.41 -10.61
N PHE A 314 27.96 -1.18 -10.12
CA PHE A 314 27.95 -1.75 -8.78
C PHE A 314 27.03 -2.98 -8.73
N SER A 315 27.28 -3.88 -7.77
CA SER A 315 26.61 -5.17 -7.63
C SER A 315 25.91 -5.29 -6.27
N MET A 316 24.61 -5.56 -6.29
CA MET A 316 23.74 -5.93 -5.17
C MET A 316 23.98 -5.15 -3.87
N ALA A 317 24.07 -3.83 -4.00
CA ALA A 317 24.22 -2.92 -2.87
C ALA A 317 22.89 -2.73 -2.15
N ASN A 318 22.90 -2.69 -0.81
CA ASN A 318 21.71 -2.36 -0.04
C ASN A 318 21.32 -0.89 -0.30
N LYS A 319 20.06 -0.64 -0.69
CA LYS A 319 19.57 0.70 -1.03
C LYS A 319 19.81 1.70 0.10
N THR A 320 19.41 1.39 1.34
CA THR A 320 19.51 2.33 2.47
C THR A 320 20.95 2.76 2.73
N GLN A 321 21.88 1.82 2.67
CA GLN A 321 23.28 2.08 3.02
C GLN A 321 24.04 2.84 1.93
N ASN A 322 23.60 2.73 0.67
CA ASN A 322 24.38 3.21 -0.47
C ASN A 322 23.64 4.26 -1.31
N THR A 323 22.50 4.79 -0.85
CA THR A 323 21.64 5.71 -1.64
C THR A 323 22.46 6.83 -2.30
N VAL A 324 23.31 7.54 -1.54
CA VAL A 324 24.11 8.66 -2.07
C VAL A 324 25.11 8.20 -3.13
N GLN A 325 25.84 7.11 -2.86
CA GLN A 325 26.80 6.54 -3.80
C GLN A 325 26.11 6.09 -5.10
N LEU A 326 24.91 5.51 -4.99
CA LEU A 326 24.12 5.03 -6.12
C LEU A 326 23.67 6.18 -7.02
N TYR A 327 23.20 7.29 -6.44
CA TYR A 327 22.88 8.49 -7.22
C TYR A 327 24.10 9.09 -7.91
N ASN A 328 25.22 9.20 -7.20
CA ASN A 328 26.46 9.72 -7.79
C ASN A 328 26.91 8.86 -8.97
N GLN A 329 26.86 7.53 -8.83
CA GLN A 329 27.24 6.62 -9.92
C GLN A 329 26.26 6.65 -11.09
N LEU A 330 24.95 6.81 -10.85
CA LEU A 330 23.96 7.02 -11.92
C LEU A 330 24.19 8.34 -12.66
N GLN A 331 24.54 9.41 -11.95
CA GLN A 331 24.82 10.72 -12.54
C GLN A 331 26.15 10.75 -13.29
N CYS A 332 27.14 9.97 -12.85
CA CYS A 332 28.42 9.81 -13.52
C CYS A 332 28.42 8.74 -14.62
N LEU A 333 27.26 8.20 -15.01
CA LEU A 333 27.20 7.40 -16.23
C LEU A 333 27.55 8.30 -17.40
N GLU A 334 28.54 7.88 -18.19
CA GLU A 334 28.95 8.58 -19.39
C GLU A 334 28.35 7.88 -20.62
N PRO A 335 27.85 8.66 -21.61
CA PRO A 335 27.41 8.09 -22.87
C PRO A 335 28.62 7.48 -23.60
N SER A 336 28.42 6.29 -24.17
CA SER A 336 29.42 5.62 -24.99
C SER A 336 29.14 5.87 -26.47
N PRO A 337 30.14 6.29 -27.27
CA PRO A 337 29.95 6.59 -28.68
C PRO A 337 29.64 5.37 -29.54
N SER A 338 29.72 4.15 -28.98
CA SER A 338 29.37 2.93 -29.69
C SER A 338 27.88 2.87 -30.00
N ARG A 339 27.53 2.49 -31.23
CA ARG A 339 26.13 2.29 -31.65
C ARG A 339 25.62 0.88 -31.38
N LYS A 340 26.53 -0.07 -31.12
CA LYS A 340 26.19 -1.49 -30.94
C LYS A 340 25.91 -1.80 -29.48
N ILE A 341 24.69 -2.30 -29.20
CA ILE A 341 24.27 -2.74 -27.87
C ILE A 341 24.26 -4.28 -27.84
N PRO A 342 25.13 -4.93 -27.04
CA PRO A 342 25.16 -6.38 -26.88
C PRO A 342 24.10 -6.81 -25.85
N LEU A 343 22.82 -6.54 -26.14
CA LEU A 343 21.71 -6.73 -25.19
C LEU A 343 21.70 -8.11 -24.53
N MET A 344 21.81 -9.18 -25.33
CA MET A 344 21.81 -10.55 -24.79
C MET A 344 22.99 -10.82 -23.87
N LYS A 345 24.16 -10.23 -24.14
CA LYS A 345 25.31 -10.29 -23.24
C LYS A 345 25.06 -9.49 -21.97
N GLY A 346 24.37 -8.35 -22.06
CA GLY A 346 23.93 -7.56 -20.91
C GLY A 346 23.00 -8.34 -19.98
N ILE A 347 21.96 -8.96 -20.55
CA ILE A 347 21.01 -9.81 -19.79
C ILE A 347 21.74 -10.99 -19.16
N PHE A 348 22.60 -11.66 -19.93
CA PHE A 348 23.40 -12.77 -19.44
C PHE A 348 24.28 -12.35 -18.23
N ASN A 349 24.99 -11.23 -18.34
CA ASN A 349 25.82 -10.70 -17.26
C ASN A 349 25.00 -10.27 -16.03
N ALA A 350 23.80 -9.75 -16.22
CA ALA A 350 22.88 -9.43 -15.12
C ALA A 350 22.47 -10.71 -14.37
N ILE A 351 22.16 -11.78 -15.09
CA ILE A 351 21.82 -13.08 -14.48
C ILE A 351 23.02 -13.66 -13.72
N GLU A 352 24.22 -13.63 -14.31
CA GLU A 352 25.43 -14.12 -13.62
C GLU A 352 25.75 -13.28 -12.37
N ASP A 353 25.63 -11.95 -12.44
CA ASP A 353 25.75 -11.06 -11.26
C ASP A 353 24.77 -11.47 -10.16
N MET A 354 23.52 -11.73 -10.52
CA MET A 354 22.51 -12.19 -9.56
C MET A 354 22.86 -13.57 -8.97
N LYS A 355 23.30 -14.52 -9.79
CA LYS A 355 23.66 -15.88 -9.36
C LYS A 355 24.81 -15.88 -8.37
N THR A 356 25.88 -15.14 -8.65
CA THR A 356 27.03 -15.05 -7.73
C THR A 356 26.61 -14.57 -6.34
N GLN A 357 25.66 -13.63 -6.30
CA GLN A 357 25.17 -13.01 -5.07
C GLN A 357 24.10 -13.85 -4.34
N CYS A 358 23.39 -14.74 -5.03
CA CYS A 358 22.37 -15.66 -4.50
C CYS A 358 22.94 -16.89 -3.78
N THR A 359 24.26 -17.09 -3.81
CA THR A 359 24.93 -18.21 -3.11
C THR A 359 24.80 -18.12 -1.58
N SER A 360 24.57 -16.93 -1.03
CA SER A 360 24.25 -16.75 0.39
C SER A 360 22.80 -17.11 0.70
N ASN A 361 22.55 -17.99 1.69
CA ASN A 361 21.21 -18.48 2.06
C ASN A 361 20.20 -17.36 2.36
N LEU A 362 20.66 -16.18 2.80
CA LEU A 362 19.83 -15.01 3.09
C LEU A 362 19.14 -14.42 1.85
N ARG A 363 19.63 -14.69 0.63
CA ARG A 363 19.17 -14.03 -0.61
C ARG A 363 18.30 -14.91 -1.51
N ARG A 364 18.24 -16.22 -1.27
CA ARG A 364 17.44 -17.17 -2.08
C ARG A 364 15.92 -16.95 -2.00
N ASN A 365 15.44 -16.24 -0.98
CA ASN A 365 14.01 -16.00 -0.76
C ASN A 365 13.53 -14.64 -1.30
N ASN A 366 14.43 -13.83 -1.86
CA ASN A 366 14.11 -12.52 -2.41
C ASN A 366 13.43 -12.66 -3.78
N PHE A 367 12.66 -11.63 -4.17
CA PHE A 367 12.19 -11.53 -5.54
C PHE A 367 13.28 -10.94 -6.43
N HIS A 368 13.51 -11.60 -7.55
CA HIS A 368 14.58 -11.27 -8.48
C HIS A 368 13.99 -10.53 -9.68
N TRP A 369 14.45 -9.31 -9.94
CA TRP A 369 14.00 -8.52 -11.09
C TRP A 369 15.19 -8.00 -11.88
N ILE A 370 15.12 -8.14 -13.20
CA ILE A 370 16.00 -7.42 -14.12
C ILE A 370 15.13 -6.40 -14.87
N ILE A 371 15.48 -5.14 -14.73
CA ILE A 371 14.84 -4.02 -15.41
C ILE A 371 15.80 -3.52 -16.48
N CYS A 372 15.47 -3.80 -17.73
CA CYS A 372 16.28 -3.45 -18.88
C CYS A 372 15.74 -2.17 -19.53
N ILE A 373 16.57 -1.14 -19.64
CA ILE A 373 16.22 0.17 -20.20
C ILE A 373 17.08 0.41 -21.44
N VAL A 374 16.48 0.42 -22.62
CA VAL A 374 17.21 0.51 -23.90
C VAL A 374 16.68 1.61 -24.82
N SER A 375 17.58 2.25 -25.55
CA SER A 375 17.25 2.94 -26.79
C SER A 375 17.37 1.98 -27.96
N THR A 376 16.59 2.22 -28.99
CA THR A 376 16.03 1.14 -29.80
C THR A 376 16.55 1.09 -31.22
N SER A 377 17.81 1.48 -31.39
CA SER A 377 18.42 1.66 -32.70
C SER A 377 18.95 0.36 -33.32
N GLU A 378 19.33 -0.67 -32.57
CA GLU A 378 19.99 -1.84 -33.19
C GLU A 378 19.62 -3.21 -32.59
N THR A 379 19.44 -4.17 -33.48
CA THR A 379 19.25 -5.59 -33.14
C THR A 379 20.58 -6.22 -32.77
N SER A 380 20.71 -6.67 -31.53
CA SER A 380 21.81 -7.56 -31.16
C SER A 380 21.69 -8.87 -31.96
N ASN A 381 22.82 -9.39 -32.46
CA ASN A 381 22.87 -10.73 -33.03
C ASN A 381 22.30 -11.75 -32.04
N PHE A 382 21.29 -12.50 -32.48
CA PHE A 382 20.64 -13.51 -31.65
C PHE A 382 21.50 -14.77 -31.65
N TYR A 383 21.93 -15.22 -30.48
CA TYR A 383 22.70 -16.46 -30.32
C TYR A 383 21.84 -17.49 -29.59
N PRO A 384 21.19 -18.45 -30.29
CA PRO A 384 20.26 -19.39 -29.69
C PRO A 384 20.79 -20.13 -28.46
N LYS A 385 22.10 -20.44 -28.43
CA LYS A 385 22.76 -21.07 -27.28
C LYS A 385 22.70 -20.20 -26.01
N ILE A 386 22.90 -18.88 -26.13
CA ILE A 386 22.84 -17.93 -25.01
C ILE A 386 21.39 -17.80 -24.53
N CYS A 387 20.44 -17.74 -25.47
CA CYS A 387 19.01 -17.59 -25.17
C CYS A 387 18.46 -18.76 -24.36
N ARG A 388 18.79 -20.00 -24.76
CA ARG A 388 18.42 -21.21 -23.98
C ARG A 388 19.03 -21.21 -22.58
N LYS A 389 20.27 -20.70 -22.44
CA LYS A 389 20.91 -20.58 -21.12
C LYS A 389 20.20 -19.54 -20.24
N ILE A 390 19.92 -18.36 -20.79
CA ILE A 390 19.17 -17.28 -20.12
C ILE A 390 17.81 -17.81 -19.65
N GLU A 391 17.06 -18.48 -20.52
CA GLU A 391 15.75 -19.02 -20.19
C GLU A 391 15.82 -20.03 -19.04
N LYS A 392 16.77 -20.97 -19.10
CA LYS A 392 17.02 -21.94 -18.03
C LYS A 392 17.32 -21.24 -16.70
N ASP A 393 18.25 -20.29 -16.71
CA ASP A 393 18.64 -19.57 -15.50
C ASP A 393 17.46 -18.73 -14.95
N MET A 394 16.69 -18.05 -15.81
CA MET A 394 15.52 -17.28 -15.36
C MET A 394 14.45 -18.16 -14.69
N LYS A 395 14.21 -19.37 -15.23
CA LYS A 395 13.30 -20.36 -14.63
C LYS A 395 13.84 -20.89 -13.30
N GLU A 396 15.13 -21.24 -13.24
CA GLU A 396 15.80 -21.75 -12.03
C GLU A 396 15.78 -20.75 -10.87
N TYR A 397 16.06 -19.47 -11.16
CA TYR A 397 16.18 -18.41 -10.15
C TYR A 397 14.91 -17.56 -9.99
N LYS A 398 13.80 -17.92 -10.65
CA LYS A 398 12.51 -17.19 -10.61
C LYS A 398 12.67 -15.68 -10.87
N ILE A 399 13.39 -15.34 -11.93
CA ILE A 399 13.72 -13.95 -12.28
C ILE A 399 12.57 -13.34 -13.08
N GLY A 400 11.93 -12.29 -12.54
CA GLY A 400 11.02 -11.42 -13.27
C GLY A 400 11.77 -10.44 -14.16
N PHE A 401 11.17 -10.06 -15.28
CA PHE A 401 11.84 -9.25 -16.30
C PHE A 401 10.96 -8.07 -16.71
N LEU A 402 11.50 -6.86 -16.62
CA LEU A 402 10.81 -5.64 -17.07
C LEU A 402 11.65 -5.00 -18.16
N PHE A 403 11.05 -4.85 -19.34
CA PHE A 403 11.71 -4.25 -20.49
C PHE A 403 11.12 -2.88 -20.78
N ILE A 404 11.96 -1.85 -20.77
CA ILE A 404 11.56 -0.46 -21.01
C ILE A 404 12.32 0.07 -22.22
N THR A 405 11.58 0.41 -23.27
CA THR A 405 12.13 1.07 -24.46
C THR A 405 11.93 2.57 -24.37
N VAL A 406 12.95 3.33 -24.75
CA VAL A 406 12.94 4.80 -24.76
C VAL A 406 13.20 5.28 -26.19
N GLY A 407 12.23 5.97 -26.80
CA GLY A 407 12.35 6.52 -28.16
C GLY A 407 11.24 6.06 -29.13
N ASN A 408 11.43 6.31 -30.44
CA ASN A 408 10.41 6.13 -31.49
C ASN A 408 10.40 4.78 -32.21
N SER A 409 11.03 3.76 -31.65
CA SER A 409 11.11 2.46 -32.33
C SER A 409 9.84 1.64 -32.29
N HIS A 410 9.72 0.79 -33.31
CA HIS A 410 8.69 -0.23 -33.36
C HIS A 410 8.95 -1.39 -32.39
N PRO A 411 7.97 -1.77 -31.54
CA PRO A 411 8.05 -2.90 -30.62
C PRO A 411 8.15 -4.27 -31.30
N LYS A 412 7.96 -4.36 -32.63
CA LYS A 412 7.90 -5.64 -33.38
C LYS A 412 9.16 -6.51 -33.22
N LYS A 413 10.36 -5.92 -33.30
CA LYS A 413 11.62 -6.68 -33.16
C LYS A 413 11.86 -7.17 -31.72
N PHE A 414 11.36 -6.44 -30.73
CA PHE A 414 11.39 -6.88 -29.34
C PHE A 414 10.34 -7.94 -29.04
N GLN A 415 9.19 -7.90 -29.71
CA GLN A 415 8.22 -8.99 -29.66
C GLN A 415 8.80 -10.27 -30.27
N GLU A 416 9.65 -10.18 -31.30
CA GLU A 416 10.37 -11.34 -31.83
C GLU A 416 11.40 -11.88 -30.81
N LEU A 417 12.16 -10.99 -30.17
CA LEU A 417 13.05 -11.36 -29.06
C LEU A 417 12.27 -12.08 -27.95
N TYR A 418 11.11 -11.55 -27.59
CA TYR A 418 10.21 -12.15 -26.60
C TYR A 418 9.66 -13.51 -27.05
N LYS A 419 9.31 -13.68 -28.32
CA LYS A 419 8.84 -14.98 -28.84
C LYS A 419 9.95 -16.03 -28.84
N SER A 420 11.20 -15.59 -28.99
CA SER A 420 12.36 -16.48 -29.14
C SER A 420 12.97 -16.95 -27.83
N VAL A 421 12.63 -16.30 -26.71
CA VAL A 421 13.01 -16.69 -25.36
C VAL A 421 11.68 -16.90 -24.64
N ASP A 422 11.37 -18.12 -24.20
CA ASP A 422 10.14 -18.41 -23.47
C ASP A 422 10.22 -17.81 -22.06
N PHE A 423 10.16 -16.48 -22.03
CA PHE A 423 10.07 -15.71 -20.82
C PHE A 423 8.69 -16.01 -20.23
N ASN A 424 8.66 -16.74 -19.12
CA ASN A 424 7.43 -17.03 -18.36
C ASN A 424 6.54 -15.78 -18.19
N ASN A 425 5.28 -15.98 -17.78
CA ASN A 425 4.22 -14.99 -17.48
C ASN A 425 4.59 -13.76 -16.60
N SER A 426 5.84 -13.63 -16.14
CA SER A 426 6.34 -12.54 -15.29
C SER A 426 7.09 -11.44 -16.06
N THR A 427 7.00 -11.42 -17.40
CA THR A 427 7.64 -10.39 -18.22
C THR A 427 6.69 -9.27 -18.58
N ILE A 428 7.15 -8.03 -18.43
CA ILE A 428 6.37 -6.83 -18.71
C ILE A 428 7.13 -5.97 -19.72
N PHE A 429 6.41 -5.46 -20.73
CA PHE A 429 6.94 -4.51 -21.71
C PHE A 429 6.33 -3.13 -21.51
N LEU A 430 7.18 -2.12 -21.51
CA LEU A 430 6.80 -0.72 -21.49
C LEU A 430 7.52 0.04 -22.59
N ASN A 431 6.77 0.80 -23.39
CA ASN A 431 7.32 1.70 -24.39
C ASN A 431 7.08 3.15 -23.97
N ILE A 432 8.14 3.95 -23.91
CA ILE A 432 8.10 5.37 -23.59
C ILE A 432 8.45 6.16 -24.86
N GLU A 433 7.44 6.76 -25.48
CA GLU A 433 7.58 7.51 -26.72
C GLU A 433 8.35 8.84 -26.56
N SER A 434 9.07 9.26 -27.60
CA SER A 434 9.85 10.52 -27.61
C SER A 434 9.00 11.77 -27.33
N SER A 435 7.75 11.78 -27.81
CA SER A 435 6.81 12.89 -27.62
C SER A 435 6.42 13.10 -26.14
N PHE A 436 6.52 12.05 -25.33
CA PHE A 436 6.32 12.10 -23.88
C PHE A 436 7.56 12.67 -23.18
N ILE A 437 8.75 12.34 -23.68
CA ILE A 437 10.05 12.72 -23.13
C ILE A 437 10.34 14.22 -23.32
N GLN A 438 10.08 14.77 -24.52
CA GLN A 438 10.22 16.21 -24.78
C GLN A 438 9.32 17.06 -23.85
N ARG A 439 8.17 16.53 -23.43
CA ARG A 439 7.26 17.18 -22.48
C ARG A 439 7.72 17.13 -21.02
N LEU A 440 8.57 16.17 -20.65
CA LEU A 440 9.22 16.14 -19.35
C LEU A 440 10.37 17.15 -19.26
N GLN A 441 11.15 17.29 -20.34
CA GLN A 441 12.29 18.21 -20.40
C GLN A 441 11.86 19.69 -20.42
N THR A 442 10.79 20.04 -21.13
CA THR A 442 10.27 21.42 -21.21
C THR A 442 9.65 21.95 -19.91
N LYS A 443 9.36 21.09 -18.93
CA LYS A 443 8.84 21.48 -17.61
C LYS A 443 9.92 21.60 -16.52
N GLY A 444 11.18 21.30 -16.84
CA GLY A 444 12.32 21.30 -15.92
C GLY A 444 13.10 22.61 -15.88
N GLY A 445 12.45 23.73 -15.57
CA GLY A 445 13.11 25.01 -15.28
C GLY A 445 13.18 25.28 -13.77
N ARG A 446 14.35 25.03 -13.16
CA ARG A 446 14.77 25.39 -11.78
C ARG A 446 13.95 24.81 -10.61
N GLY A 447 14.56 23.82 -9.95
CA GLY A 447 14.47 23.49 -8.52
C GLY A 447 13.30 24.03 -7.69
N ARG A 448 12.08 23.51 -7.92
CA ARG A 448 11.00 23.53 -6.92
C ARG A 448 10.24 22.20 -6.94
N ALA A 449 9.88 21.74 -5.74
CA ALA A 449 9.11 20.53 -5.53
C ALA A 449 7.81 20.52 -6.35
N PHE A 450 7.48 19.37 -6.94
CA PHE A 450 6.24 19.15 -7.68
C PHE A 450 5.01 19.37 -6.79
N SER A 451 4.30 20.48 -6.98
CA SER A 451 2.90 20.64 -6.57
C SER A 451 2.03 20.85 -7.80
N ILE A 452 1.11 19.92 -8.07
CA ILE A 452 0.16 20.01 -9.19
C ILE A 452 -1.01 20.91 -8.76
N PRO A 453 -1.35 21.99 -9.49
CA PRO A 453 -2.58 22.74 -9.25
C PRO A 453 -3.80 21.95 -9.77
N LYS A 454 -4.96 22.13 -9.13
CA LYS A 454 -6.23 21.47 -9.49
C LYS A 454 -6.62 21.81 -10.94
N PRO A 455 -7.23 20.86 -11.68
CA PRO A 455 -7.59 21.08 -13.08
C PRO A 455 -8.79 22.03 -13.20
N SER A 456 -8.61 23.12 -13.96
CA SER A 456 -9.71 23.81 -14.64
C SER A 456 -10.10 23.02 -15.88
N GLN A 457 -11.39 23.05 -16.20
CA GLN A 457 -12.05 22.22 -17.20
C GLN A 457 -11.63 22.58 -18.63
N SER A 458 -11.81 21.60 -19.51
CA SER A 458 -11.65 21.59 -20.99
C SER A 458 -10.23 21.43 -21.55
N THR A 459 -9.73 20.19 -21.56
CA THR A 459 -9.09 19.54 -22.72
C THR A 459 -9.03 18.02 -22.47
N THR A 460 -9.15 17.23 -23.53
CA THR A 460 -9.37 15.76 -23.58
C THR A 460 -8.21 14.94 -22.94
N PRO A 461 -8.47 13.77 -22.32
CA PRO A 461 -7.52 13.08 -21.46
C PRO A 461 -6.81 11.91 -22.18
N GLN A 462 -5.68 12.18 -22.85
CA GLN A 462 -4.74 11.12 -23.27
C GLN A 462 -3.35 11.27 -22.64
N ILE A 463 -3.15 12.28 -21.80
CA ILE A 463 -1.83 12.84 -21.48
C ILE A 463 -1.27 12.32 -20.13
N SER A 464 -2.03 11.55 -19.34
CA SER A 464 -1.60 11.03 -18.03
C SER A 464 -1.27 9.54 -17.98
N ALA A 465 -1.49 8.78 -19.07
CA ALA A 465 -1.48 7.33 -19.02
C ALA A 465 -0.08 6.72 -18.80
N GLY A 466 0.97 7.17 -19.49
CA GLY A 466 2.30 6.54 -19.43
C GLY A 466 3.00 6.60 -18.06
N ALA A 467 3.10 7.77 -17.44
CA ALA A 467 3.66 7.89 -16.08
C ALA A 467 2.75 7.29 -15.00
N GLN A 468 1.43 7.34 -15.16
CA GLN A 468 0.51 6.62 -14.26
C GLN A 468 0.62 5.12 -14.45
N GLN A 469 0.87 4.63 -15.66
CA GLN A 469 1.06 3.22 -15.97
C GLN A 469 2.41 2.73 -15.48
N LEU A 470 3.50 3.50 -15.62
CA LEU A 470 4.79 3.20 -15.00
C LEU A 470 4.71 3.24 -13.48
N ARG A 471 4.10 4.26 -12.87
CA ARG A 471 3.92 4.32 -11.41
C ARG A 471 2.96 3.25 -10.89
N SER A 472 1.93 2.92 -11.66
CA SER A 472 1.03 1.80 -11.37
C SER A 472 1.78 0.49 -11.52
N LEU A 473 2.62 0.33 -12.54
CA LEU A 473 3.44 -0.86 -12.75
C LEU A 473 4.52 -1.00 -11.69
N LEU A 474 5.23 0.05 -11.30
CA LEU A 474 6.17 0.01 -10.18
C LEU A 474 5.44 -0.30 -8.85
N LYS A 475 4.21 0.21 -8.67
CA LYS A 475 3.32 -0.20 -7.58
C LYS A 475 2.75 -1.62 -7.73
N ASN A 476 2.63 -2.14 -8.95
CA ASN A 476 2.09 -3.46 -9.29
C ASN A 476 3.19 -4.51 -9.55
N MET A 477 4.47 -4.14 -9.59
CA MET A 477 5.62 -5.03 -9.39
C MET A 477 5.67 -5.52 -7.92
N SER A 478 4.73 -5.04 -7.09
CA SER A 478 4.33 -5.69 -5.84
C SER A 478 3.13 -6.63 -5.98
N ASN A 479 2.34 -6.56 -7.06
CA ASN A 479 1.01 -7.19 -7.22
C ASN A 479 0.68 -7.55 -8.70
N VAL A 480 1.41 -8.46 -9.34
CA VAL A 480 1.03 -8.96 -10.68
C VAL A 480 0.02 -10.10 -10.51
N GLU A 481 -1.25 -9.87 -10.87
CA GLU A 481 -2.30 -10.90 -11.02
C GLU A 481 -2.52 -11.24 -12.51
N VAL A 482 -2.82 -12.52 -12.75
CA VAL A 482 -3.25 -13.14 -14.01
C VAL A 482 -4.71 -12.77 -14.30
N GLY A 483 -5.01 -12.41 -15.55
CA GLY A 483 -6.37 -12.09 -15.98
C GLY A 483 -7.25 -13.33 -16.12
N VAL A 484 -8.49 -13.25 -15.61
CA VAL A 484 -9.62 -14.09 -16.02
C VAL A 484 -10.86 -13.20 -16.09
N GLU A 485 -11.48 -13.17 -17.26
CA GLU A 485 -12.72 -12.46 -17.57
C GLU A 485 -13.95 -13.15 -16.98
N ASP A 486 -14.99 -12.33 -16.77
CA ASP A 486 -16.43 -12.61 -16.65
C ASP A 486 -16.92 -13.88 -15.96
N LEU A 487 -17.64 -13.68 -14.84
CA LEU A 487 -18.81 -14.51 -14.48
C LEU A 487 -19.76 -13.74 -13.54
N VAL A 488 -20.79 -13.19 -14.18
CA VAL A 488 -22.21 -13.13 -13.83
C VAL A 488 -22.60 -13.08 -12.34
N TYR A 489 -23.30 -11.99 -12.00
CA TYR A 489 -24.12 -11.84 -10.80
C TYR A 489 -25.36 -12.74 -10.86
N GLU A 490 -25.57 -13.58 -9.84
CA GLU A 490 -26.93 -13.90 -9.38
C GLU A 490 -27.06 -13.76 -7.85
N LYS A 491 -28.04 -12.93 -7.48
CA LYS A 491 -28.83 -12.81 -6.24
C LYS A 491 -28.19 -13.10 -4.87
N PHE A 492 -28.07 -12.02 -4.08
CA PHE A 492 -28.28 -12.01 -2.62
C PHE A 492 -29.16 -10.83 -2.21
#